data_AF-A0A1F4JT68-F1
#
_entry.id   AF-A0A1F4JT68-F1
#
_cell.length_a   1.000
_cell.length_b   1.000
_cell.length_c   1.000
_cell.angle_alpha   90.00
_cell.angle_beta   90.00
_cell.angle_gamma   90.00
#
_symmetry.space_group_name_H-M   'P 1'
#
loop_
_entity.id
_entity.type
_entity.pdbx_description
1 polymer ?
#
loop_
_entity_poly.entity_id
_entity_poly.type
_entity_poly.pdbx_seq_one_letter_code
_entity_poly.pdbx_strand_id
1 'polypeptide(L)'
;MACEIIADWYEAAIERQGDALAAQNAALANLQMTSAYFVAAEVGAAACFLLIYTPPPFSLIAFGICEVTALAAMAAAAYSMDVYLDQFNEATDAYIAAEKLVAFLEEMLCKCEAQLALHIPTDETMQQAQAAFEEAEGVPIPDVDDSALDEAEAALDEAEAAMDEAEAYLDEHADEEEGAWPGI
;
A
#
# COMPACT_ATOMS: atom_id res chain seq x y z
N MET A 1 -9.80 -10.39 -40.93
CA MET A 1 -10.78 -9.80 -40.00
C MET A 1 -10.89 -10.57 -38.69
N ALA A 2 -11.32 -11.85 -38.64
CA ALA A 2 -11.39 -12.58 -37.36
C ALA A 2 -10.06 -12.59 -36.57
N CYS A 3 -8.96 -13.04 -37.20
CA CYS A 3 -7.67 -13.09 -36.50
C CYS A 3 -7.09 -11.70 -36.17
N GLU A 4 -7.45 -10.67 -36.94
CA GLU A 4 -7.07 -9.28 -36.63
C GLU A 4 -7.74 -8.80 -35.34
N ILE A 5 -9.03 -9.13 -35.14
CA ILE A 5 -9.74 -8.80 -33.90
C ILE A 5 -9.12 -9.52 -32.69
N ILE A 6 -8.74 -10.80 -32.84
CA ILE A 6 -8.06 -11.54 -31.76
C ILE A 6 -6.69 -10.92 -31.47
N ALA A 7 -5.96 -10.45 -32.50
CA ALA A 7 -4.70 -9.74 -32.32
C ALA A 7 -4.90 -8.42 -31.55
N ASP A 8 -5.94 -7.65 -31.88
CA ASP A 8 -6.28 -6.42 -31.15
C ASP A 8 -6.59 -6.72 -29.68
N TRP A 9 -7.34 -7.79 -29.39
CA TRP A 9 -7.60 -8.23 -28.01
C TRP A 9 -6.34 -8.69 -27.28
N TYR A 10 -5.42 -9.35 -27.99
CA TYR A 10 -4.15 -9.79 -27.44
C TYR A 10 -3.27 -8.59 -27.03
N GLU A 11 -3.18 -7.58 -27.89
CA GLU A 11 -2.47 -6.33 -27.57
C GLU A 11 -3.09 -5.62 -26.36
N ALA A 12 -4.43 -5.52 -26.32
CA ALA A 12 -5.13 -4.96 -25.17
C ALA A 12 -4.92 -5.77 -23.87
N ALA A 13 -4.83 -7.10 -23.96
CA ALA A 13 -4.53 -7.94 -22.81
C ALA A 13 -3.10 -7.72 -22.27
N ILE A 14 -2.13 -7.49 -23.15
CA ILE A 14 -0.76 -7.13 -22.77
C ILE A 14 -0.73 -5.77 -22.08
N GLU A 15 -1.41 -4.76 -22.64
CA GLU A 15 -1.51 -3.44 -22.03
C GLU A 15 -2.11 -3.54 -20.62
N ARG A 16 -3.23 -4.26 -20.49
CA ARG A 16 -3.87 -4.54 -19.20
C ARG A 16 -2.95 -5.25 -18.21
N GLN A 17 -2.14 -6.21 -18.67
CA GLN A 17 -1.15 -6.88 -17.82
C GLN A 17 -0.09 -5.89 -17.31
N GLY A 18 0.35 -4.97 -18.18
CA GLY A 18 1.26 -3.89 -17.81
C GLY A 18 0.67 -2.94 -16.77
N ASP A 19 -0.58 -2.55 -16.95
CA ASP A 19 -1.30 -1.67 -16.01
C ASP A 19 -1.49 -2.32 -14.63
N ALA A 20 -1.90 -3.60 -14.60
CA ALA A 20 -2.03 -4.35 -13.35
C ALA A 20 -0.68 -4.50 -12.62
N LEU A 21 0.40 -4.73 -13.35
CA LEU A 21 1.76 -4.76 -12.79
C LEU A 21 2.19 -3.39 -12.26
N ALA A 22 1.82 -2.30 -12.93
CA ALA A 22 2.10 -0.95 -12.47
C ALA A 22 1.35 -0.65 -11.15
N ALA A 23 0.06 -0.98 -11.07
CA ALA A 23 -0.74 -0.86 -9.85
C ALA A 23 -0.15 -1.70 -8.71
N GLN A 24 0.24 -2.95 -8.97
CA GLN A 24 0.87 -3.82 -7.98
C GLN A 24 2.16 -3.20 -7.42
N ASN A 25 3.02 -2.66 -8.28
CA ASN A 25 4.27 -2.02 -7.85
C ASN A 25 4.03 -0.73 -7.06
N ALA A 26 3.01 0.06 -7.43
CA ALA A 26 2.62 1.25 -6.68
C ALA A 26 2.12 0.88 -5.27
N ALA A 27 1.23 -0.11 -5.15
CA ALA A 27 0.71 -0.56 -3.86
C ALA A 27 1.83 -1.12 -2.97
N LEU A 28 2.77 -1.87 -3.56
CA LEU A 28 3.94 -2.37 -2.85
C LEU A 28 4.86 -1.24 -2.35
N ALA A 29 5.07 -0.19 -3.13
CA ALA A 29 5.86 0.96 -2.71
C ALA A 29 5.20 1.70 -1.54
N ASN A 30 3.88 1.92 -1.60
CA ASN A 30 3.12 2.55 -0.52
C ASN A 30 3.13 1.70 0.76
N LEU A 31 3.04 0.38 0.63
CA LEU A 31 3.15 -0.55 1.76
C LEU A 31 4.53 -0.50 2.42
N GLN A 32 5.61 -0.41 1.63
CA GLN A 32 6.96 -0.28 2.15
C GLN A 32 7.13 1.02 2.95
N MET A 33 6.66 2.15 2.40
CA MET A 33 6.72 3.45 3.09
C MET A 33 5.89 3.43 4.38
N THR A 34 4.66 2.92 4.32
CA THR A 34 3.80 2.82 5.50
C THR A 34 4.40 1.92 6.58
N SER A 35 5.05 0.81 6.21
CA SER A 35 5.75 -0.05 7.18
C SER A 35 6.90 0.68 7.89
N ALA A 36 7.57 1.61 7.19
CA ALA A 36 8.61 2.43 7.79
C ALA A 36 8.02 3.43 8.79
N TYR A 37 6.88 4.06 8.47
CA TYR A 37 6.15 4.92 9.40
C TYR A 37 5.65 4.16 10.63
N PHE A 38 5.15 2.93 10.46
CA PHE A 38 4.74 2.09 11.59
C PHE A 38 5.91 1.83 12.54
N VAL A 39 7.08 1.46 12.01
CA VAL A 39 8.29 1.22 12.82
C VAL A 39 8.77 2.51 13.49
N ALA A 40 8.74 3.64 12.79
CA ALA A 40 9.10 4.94 13.36
C ALA A 40 8.19 5.31 14.53
N ALA A 41 6.87 5.17 14.36
CA ALA A 41 5.89 5.41 15.40
C ALA A 41 6.04 4.46 16.59
N GLU A 42 6.36 3.17 16.35
CA GLU A 42 6.65 2.20 17.42
C GLU A 42 7.89 2.59 18.22
N VAL A 43 8.97 3.01 17.55
CA VAL A 43 10.19 3.49 18.20
C VAL A 43 9.91 4.77 18.99
N GLY A 44 9.12 5.69 18.44
CA GLY A 44 8.68 6.90 19.15
C GLY A 44 7.87 6.57 20.40
N ALA A 45 6.89 5.69 20.30
CA ALA A 45 6.10 5.23 21.46
C ALA A 45 6.99 4.57 22.54
N ALA A 46 7.97 3.77 22.14
CA ALA A 46 8.94 3.18 23.06
C ALA A 46 9.83 4.24 23.73
N ALA A 47 10.21 5.30 23.03
CA ALA A 47 10.93 6.44 23.59
C ALA A 47 10.06 7.19 24.61
N CYS A 48 8.79 7.44 24.30
CA CYS A 48 7.82 8.03 25.22
C CYS A 48 7.71 7.25 26.53
N PHE A 49 7.73 5.90 26.46
CA PHE A 49 7.67 5.05 27.65
C PHE A 49 8.85 5.28 28.62
N LEU A 50 10.02 5.68 28.11
CA LEU A 50 11.17 5.98 28.98
C LEU A 50 10.93 7.23 29.83
N LEU A 51 10.02 8.13 29.43
CA LEU A 51 9.69 9.33 30.19
C LEU A 51 9.04 9.01 31.55
N ILE A 52 8.44 7.83 31.73
CA ILE A 52 7.85 7.39 33.00
C ILE A 52 8.91 7.29 34.10
N TYR A 53 10.19 7.10 33.75
CA TYR A 53 11.28 7.04 34.72
C TYR A 53 11.75 8.42 35.21
N THR A 54 11.22 9.51 34.66
CA THR A 54 11.47 10.87 35.16
C THR A 54 10.62 11.14 36.42
N PRO A 55 11.08 11.99 37.34
CA PRO A 55 10.35 12.25 38.59
C PRO A 55 8.98 12.93 38.34
N PRO A 56 7.94 12.53 39.10
CA PRO A 56 6.63 13.17 39.02
C PRO A 56 6.67 14.60 39.62
N PRO A 57 5.79 15.51 39.17
CA PRO A 57 4.64 15.29 38.29
C PRO A 57 4.93 15.40 36.79
N PHE A 58 6.12 15.86 36.42
CA PHE A 58 6.47 16.22 35.05
C PHE A 58 6.43 15.02 34.09
N SER A 59 6.79 13.84 34.60
CA SER A 59 6.75 12.57 33.88
C SER A 59 5.37 12.17 33.35
N LEU A 60 4.29 12.45 34.10
CA LEU A 60 2.94 12.07 33.68
C LEU A 60 2.40 12.95 32.55
N ILE A 61 2.81 14.23 32.53
CA ILE A 61 2.38 15.19 31.51
C ILE A 61 3.15 14.92 30.21
N ALA A 62 4.48 14.80 30.30
CA ALA A 62 5.32 14.48 29.15
C ALA A 62 4.94 13.12 28.52
N PHE A 63 4.67 12.12 29.35
CA PHE A 63 4.20 10.82 28.89
C PHE A 63 2.83 10.90 28.18
N GLY A 64 1.88 11.66 28.73
CA GLY A 64 0.54 11.80 28.13
C GLY A 64 0.55 12.52 26.78
N ILE A 65 1.42 13.52 26.61
CA ILE A 65 1.60 14.24 25.33
C ILE A 65 2.21 13.30 24.28
N CYS A 66 3.25 12.55 24.66
CA CYS A 66 4.06 11.74 23.77
C CYS A 66 3.39 10.39 23.38
N GLU A 67 2.86 9.65 24.36
CA GLU A 67 2.36 8.28 24.11
C GLU A 67 1.09 8.27 23.25
N VAL A 68 0.18 9.23 23.47
CA VAL A 68 -1.12 9.25 22.77
C VAL A 68 -0.94 9.51 21.28
N THR A 69 -0.07 10.44 20.91
CA THR A 69 0.20 10.79 19.51
C THR A 69 1.01 9.69 18.81
N ALA A 70 2.00 9.10 19.49
CA ALA A 70 2.74 7.96 18.95
C ALA A 70 1.83 6.74 18.68
N LEU A 71 0.89 6.43 19.59
CA LEU A 71 -0.10 5.38 19.38
C LEU A 71 -1.08 5.71 18.23
N ALA A 72 -1.46 6.98 18.07
CA ALA A 72 -2.28 7.42 16.95
C ALA A 72 -1.55 7.24 15.60
N ALA A 73 -0.26 7.60 15.54
CA ALA A 73 0.59 7.38 14.37
C ALA A 73 0.72 5.88 14.03
N MET A 74 0.93 5.02 15.03
CA MET A 74 0.94 3.56 14.82
C MET A 74 -0.39 3.05 14.26
N ALA A 75 -1.52 3.55 14.77
CA ALA A 75 -2.84 3.15 14.30
C ALA A 75 -3.11 3.61 12.86
N ALA A 76 -2.71 4.83 12.50
CA ALA A 76 -2.80 5.36 11.14
C ALA A 76 -1.94 4.52 10.18
N ALA A 77 -0.68 4.27 10.52
CA ALA A 77 0.20 3.44 9.70
C ALA A 77 -0.33 2.00 9.57
N ALA A 78 -0.84 1.39 10.63
CA ALA A 78 -1.43 0.05 10.57
C ALA A 78 -2.66 -0.01 9.65
N TYR A 79 -3.53 1.01 9.70
CA TYR A 79 -4.66 1.13 8.79
C TYR A 79 -4.21 1.28 7.34
N SER A 80 -3.23 2.13 7.07
CA SER A 80 -2.72 2.33 5.71
C SER A 80 -2.04 1.06 5.17
N MET A 81 -1.38 0.26 6.01
CA MET A 81 -0.84 -1.05 5.60
C MET A 81 -1.95 -2.01 5.16
N ASP A 82 -3.08 -2.03 5.85
CA ASP A 82 -4.25 -2.87 5.50
C ASP A 82 -4.81 -2.46 4.12
N VAL A 83 -5.00 -1.16 3.90
CA VAL A 83 -5.45 -0.61 2.61
C VAL A 83 -4.50 -0.98 1.47
N TYR A 84 -3.19 -0.81 1.67
CA TYR A 84 -2.21 -1.12 0.62
C TYR A 84 -2.01 -2.63 0.39
N LEU A 85 -2.23 -3.47 1.41
CA LEU A 85 -2.29 -4.92 1.24
C LEU A 85 -3.48 -5.33 0.36
N ASP A 86 -4.66 -4.77 0.62
CA ASP A 86 -5.85 -5.06 -0.19
C ASP A 86 -5.66 -4.62 -1.63
N GLN A 87 -5.18 -3.40 -1.87
CA GLN A 87 -4.86 -2.91 -3.22
C GLN A 87 -3.80 -3.77 -3.92
N PHE A 88 -2.76 -4.21 -3.20
CA PHE A 88 -1.74 -5.10 -3.75
C PHE A 88 -2.34 -6.46 -4.16
N ASN A 89 -3.22 -7.02 -3.34
CA ASN A 89 -3.88 -8.29 -3.63
C ASN A 89 -4.82 -8.17 -4.83
N GLU A 90 -5.63 -7.10 -4.90
CA GLU A 90 -6.51 -6.83 -6.04
C GLU A 90 -5.71 -6.65 -7.35
N ALA A 91 -4.61 -5.90 -7.32
CA ALA A 91 -3.73 -5.72 -8.47
C ALA A 91 -3.07 -7.05 -8.90
N THR A 92 -2.73 -7.90 -7.93
CA THR A 92 -2.17 -9.24 -8.18
C THR A 92 -3.19 -10.15 -8.86
N ASP A 93 -4.44 -10.15 -8.41
CA ASP A 93 -5.51 -10.92 -9.03
C ASP A 93 -5.79 -10.44 -10.47
N ALA A 94 -5.81 -9.12 -10.70
CA ALA A 94 -5.93 -8.54 -12.03
C ALA A 94 -4.76 -8.92 -12.95
N TYR A 95 -3.53 -8.90 -12.43
CA TYR A 95 -2.34 -9.32 -13.18
C TYR A 95 -2.42 -10.81 -13.58
N ILE A 96 -2.82 -11.69 -12.66
CA ILE A 96 -2.97 -13.13 -12.93
C ILE A 96 -4.08 -13.37 -13.97
N ALA A 97 -5.19 -12.62 -13.90
CA ALA A 97 -6.26 -12.69 -14.89
C ALA A 97 -5.76 -12.26 -16.28
N ALA A 98 -5.03 -11.14 -16.37
CA ALA A 98 -4.46 -10.64 -17.61
C ALA A 98 -3.41 -11.60 -18.19
N GLU A 99 -2.53 -12.17 -17.37
CA GLU A 99 -1.52 -13.15 -17.80
C GLU A 99 -2.17 -14.40 -18.43
N LYS A 100 -3.22 -14.93 -17.79
CA LYS A 100 -4.00 -16.06 -18.32
C LYS A 100 -4.67 -15.70 -19.65
N LEU A 101 -5.21 -14.49 -19.76
CA LEU A 101 -5.84 -14.01 -20.98
C LEU A 101 -4.82 -13.88 -22.13
N VAL A 102 -3.64 -13.30 -21.87
CA VAL A 102 -2.57 -13.16 -22.87
C VAL A 102 -2.19 -14.53 -23.43
N ALA A 103 -1.94 -15.52 -22.56
CA ALA A 103 -1.60 -16.88 -22.98
C ALA A 103 -2.73 -17.54 -23.79
N PHE A 104 -3.99 -17.33 -23.39
CA PHE A 104 -5.14 -17.87 -24.10
C PHE A 104 -5.34 -17.24 -25.47
N LEU A 105 -5.23 -15.91 -25.57
CA LEU A 105 -5.38 -15.18 -26.84
C LEU A 105 -4.24 -15.49 -27.81
N GLU A 106 -3.01 -15.70 -27.32
CA GLU A 106 -1.90 -16.18 -28.15
C GLU A 106 -2.23 -17.54 -28.78
N GLU A 107 -2.80 -18.47 -28.00
CA GLU A 107 -3.25 -19.76 -28.50
C GLU A 107 -4.39 -19.61 -29.53
N MET A 108 -5.37 -18.73 -29.27
CA MET A 108 -6.49 -18.49 -30.18
C MET A 108 -6.02 -17.83 -31.48
N LEU A 109 -5.06 -16.92 -31.43
CA LEU A 109 -4.48 -16.28 -32.61
C LEU A 109 -3.80 -17.34 -33.50
N CYS A 110 -2.96 -18.20 -32.91
CA CYS A 110 -2.34 -19.33 -33.60
C CYS A 110 -3.38 -20.25 -34.26
N LYS A 111 -4.46 -20.59 -33.54
CA LYS A 111 -5.55 -21.42 -34.07
C LYS A 111 -6.28 -20.73 -35.22
N CYS A 112 -6.55 -19.44 -35.11
CA CYS A 112 -7.23 -18.66 -36.12
C CYS A 112 -6.41 -18.60 -37.42
N GLU A 113 -5.11 -18.32 -37.33
CA GLU A 113 -4.22 -18.29 -38.50
C GLU A 113 -4.16 -19.64 -39.21
N ALA A 114 -4.08 -20.75 -38.45
CA ALA A 114 -4.09 -22.09 -39.00
C ALA A 114 -5.41 -22.44 -39.71
N GLN A 115 -6.56 -22.08 -39.11
CA GLN A 115 -7.88 -22.26 -39.72
C GLN A 115 -8.03 -21.43 -41.00
N LEU A 116 -7.56 -20.18 -40.98
CA LEU A 116 -7.57 -19.29 -42.14
C LEU A 116 -6.78 -19.90 -43.31
N ALA A 117 -5.58 -20.42 -43.04
CA ALA A 117 -4.76 -21.09 -44.07
C ALA A 117 -5.46 -22.32 -44.68
N LEU A 118 -6.24 -23.04 -43.88
CA LEU A 118 -7.00 -24.22 -44.30
C LEU A 118 -8.42 -23.92 -44.80
N HIS A 119 -8.82 -22.64 -44.86
CA HIS A 119 -10.18 -22.20 -45.22
C HIS A 119 -11.28 -22.82 -44.32
N ILE A 120 -10.95 -23.06 -43.06
CA ILE A 120 -11.87 -23.53 -42.03
C ILE A 120 -12.55 -22.30 -41.38
N PRO A 121 -13.87 -22.35 -41.10
CA PRO A 121 -14.54 -21.27 -40.37
C PRO A 121 -13.90 -20.98 -39.01
N THR A 122 -13.78 -19.71 -38.65
CA THR A 122 -13.12 -19.24 -37.41
C THR A 122 -14.12 -18.79 -36.33
N ASP A 123 -15.42 -19.01 -36.54
CA ASP A 123 -16.49 -18.46 -35.68
C ASP A 123 -16.40 -18.95 -34.23
N GLU A 124 -16.08 -20.24 -34.03
CA GLU A 124 -15.94 -20.82 -32.69
C GLU A 124 -14.71 -20.25 -31.96
N THR A 125 -13.58 -20.12 -32.66
CA THR A 125 -12.34 -19.52 -32.11
C THR A 125 -12.56 -18.06 -31.73
N MET A 126 -13.31 -17.31 -32.55
CA MET A 126 -13.71 -15.94 -32.22
C MET A 126 -14.58 -15.87 -30.97
N GLN A 127 -15.61 -16.72 -30.84
CA GLN A 127 -16.48 -16.72 -29.67
C GLN A 127 -15.73 -17.10 -28.38
N GLN A 128 -14.81 -18.06 -28.46
CA GLN A 128 -13.96 -18.44 -27.34
C GLN A 128 -13.03 -17.29 -26.91
N ALA A 129 -12.37 -16.63 -27.86
CA ALA A 129 -11.52 -15.47 -27.60
C ALA A 129 -12.30 -14.31 -26.99
N GLN A 130 -13.49 -14.00 -27.53
CA GLN A 130 -14.36 -12.95 -27.01
C GLN A 130 -14.80 -13.21 -25.56
N ALA A 131 -15.27 -14.42 -25.27
CA ALA A 131 -15.75 -14.77 -23.94
C ALA A 131 -14.63 -14.65 -22.88
N ALA A 132 -13.42 -15.09 -23.21
CA ALA A 132 -12.26 -14.95 -22.32
C ALA A 132 -11.87 -13.49 -22.11
N PHE A 133 -11.92 -12.68 -23.17
CA PHE A 133 -11.63 -11.25 -23.09
C PHE A 133 -12.63 -10.52 -22.18
N GLU A 134 -13.93 -10.75 -22.37
CA GLU A 134 -15.00 -10.17 -21.54
C GLU A 134 -14.91 -10.60 -20.07
N GLU A 135 -14.53 -11.85 -19.79
CA GLU A 135 -14.31 -12.34 -18.42
C GLU A 135 -13.16 -11.58 -17.72
N ALA A 136 -12.04 -11.38 -18.40
CA ALA A 136 -10.88 -10.70 -17.84
C ALA A 136 -11.07 -9.19 -17.70
N GLU A 137 -11.82 -8.54 -18.59
CA GLU A 137 -12.21 -7.13 -18.45
C GLU A 137 -13.04 -6.90 -17.17
N GLY A 138 -13.80 -7.91 -16.74
CA GLY A 138 -14.59 -7.87 -15.52
C GLY A 138 -13.78 -7.87 -14.23
N VAL A 139 -12.48 -8.19 -14.26
CA VAL A 139 -11.60 -8.17 -13.08
C VAL A 139 -10.97 -6.78 -12.95
N PRO A 140 -11.41 -5.92 -12.03
CA PRO A 140 -10.93 -4.54 -11.97
C PRO A 140 -9.44 -4.46 -11.65
N ILE A 141 -8.75 -3.49 -12.25
CA ILE A 141 -7.43 -3.05 -11.79
C ILE A 141 -7.70 -1.96 -10.75
N PRO A 142 -7.19 -2.08 -9.52
CA PRO A 142 -7.39 -1.07 -8.50
C PRO A 142 -6.69 0.23 -8.89
N ASP A 143 -7.33 1.36 -8.60
CA ASP A 143 -6.69 2.66 -8.64
C ASP A 143 -5.90 2.84 -7.34
N VAL A 144 -4.58 2.90 -7.44
CA VAL A 144 -3.69 2.96 -6.28
C VAL A 144 -3.35 4.43 -6.03
N ASP A 145 -3.94 4.98 -4.96
CA ASP A 145 -3.67 6.34 -4.49
C ASP A 145 -2.79 6.36 -3.23
N ASP A 146 -2.23 7.53 -2.94
CA ASP A 146 -1.36 7.82 -1.81
C ASP A 146 -2.09 8.47 -0.62
N SER A 147 -3.43 8.54 -0.63
CA SER A 147 -4.17 9.27 0.40
C SER A 147 -4.00 8.68 1.81
N ALA A 148 -4.01 7.35 1.93
CA ALA A 148 -3.77 6.67 3.20
C ALA A 148 -2.31 6.83 3.66
N LEU A 149 -1.37 6.97 2.73
CA LEU A 149 0.03 7.23 3.05
C LEU A 149 0.20 8.66 3.60
N ASP A 150 -0.42 9.66 2.95
CA ASP A 150 -0.41 11.05 3.39
C ASP A 150 -0.99 11.19 4.82
N GLU A 151 -2.07 10.46 5.11
CA GLU A 151 -2.66 10.42 6.46
C GLU A 151 -1.71 9.80 7.49
N ALA A 152 -1.00 8.72 7.14
CA ALA A 152 -0.03 8.08 8.02
C ALA A 152 1.21 8.96 8.25
N GLU A 153 1.69 9.66 7.22
CA GLU A 153 2.80 10.61 7.32
C GLU A 153 2.44 11.78 8.23
N ALA A 154 1.27 12.40 8.02
CA ALA A 154 0.81 13.51 8.84
C ALA A 154 0.67 13.11 10.34
N ALA A 155 0.20 11.89 10.61
CA ALA A 155 0.10 11.38 11.98
C ALA A 155 1.49 11.15 12.61
N LEU A 156 2.47 10.70 11.83
CA LEU A 156 3.85 10.55 12.29
C LEU A 156 4.48 11.91 12.60
N ASP A 157 4.30 12.91 11.74
CA ASP A 157 4.77 14.28 11.97
C ASP A 157 4.18 14.87 13.27
N GLU A 158 2.90 14.62 13.55
CA GLU A 158 2.25 15.04 14.80
C GLU A 158 2.84 14.31 16.02
N ALA A 159 3.16 13.02 15.89
CA ALA A 159 3.83 12.26 16.94
C ALA A 159 5.24 12.79 17.21
N GLU A 160 6.02 13.10 16.18
CA GLU A 160 7.36 13.68 16.33
C GLU A 160 7.30 15.04 17.02
N ALA A 161 6.39 15.92 16.61
CA ALA A 161 6.20 17.23 17.25
C ALA A 161 5.82 17.10 18.75
N ALA A 162 5.00 16.10 19.10
CA ALA A 162 4.64 15.83 20.48
C ALA A 162 5.80 15.28 21.32
N MET A 163 6.70 14.50 20.72
CA MET A 163 7.94 14.09 21.39
C MET A 163 8.83 15.31 21.70
N ASP A 164 9.01 16.21 20.72
CA ASP A 164 9.78 17.44 20.90
C ASP A 164 9.17 18.33 21.99
N GLU A 165 7.84 18.45 22.06
CA GLU A 165 7.14 19.18 23.11
C GLU A 165 7.35 18.54 24.49
N ALA A 166 7.28 17.21 24.57
CA ALA A 166 7.52 16.47 25.81
C ALA A 166 8.96 16.62 26.31
N GLU A 167 9.95 16.61 25.41
CA GLU A 167 11.36 16.85 25.74
C GLU A 167 11.58 18.29 26.22
N ALA A 168 11.07 19.28 25.48
CA ALA A 168 11.18 20.69 25.88
C ALA A 168 10.55 20.97 27.25
N TYR A 169 9.40 20.33 27.55
CA TYR A 169 8.75 20.43 28.85
C TYR A 169 9.61 19.86 29.99
N LEU A 170 10.32 18.75 29.75
CA LEU A 170 11.24 18.18 30.73
C LEU A 170 12.48 19.05 30.93
N ASP A 171 13.03 19.62 29.85
CA ASP A 171 14.17 20.52 29.91
C ASP A 171 13.86 21.81 30.69
N GLU A 172 12.68 22.41 30.47
CA GLU A 172 12.25 23.62 31.20
C GLU A 172 12.13 23.36 32.71
N HIS A 173 11.80 22.13 33.10
CA HIS A 173 11.57 21.76 34.50
C HIS A 173 12.74 20.99 35.15
N ALA A 174 13.81 20.72 34.42
CA ALA A 174 15.01 20.05 34.94
C ALA A 174 15.73 20.90 36.02
N ASP A 175 15.76 22.24 35.84
CA ASP A 175 16.44 23.17 36.75
C ASP A 175 15.64 23.47 38.04
N GLU A 176 14.33 23.18 38.06
CA GLU A 176 13.49 23.35 39.26
C GLU A 176 13.83 22.32 40.35
N GLU A 177 14.44 21.18 39.99
CA GLU A 177 14.83 20.14 40.94
C GLU A 177 16.22 20.35 41.57
N GLU A 178 17.16 21.09 40.96
CA GLU A 178 18.50 21.31 41.55
C GLU A 178 18.46 22.03 42.91
N GLY A 179 17.35 22.70 43.25
CA GLY A 179 17.11 23.31 44.56
C GLY A 179 16.44 22.41 45.61
N ALA A 180 15.94 21.23 45.23
CA ALA A 180 15.04 20.41 46.04
C ALA A 180 15.64 19.09 46.57
N TRP A 181 16.88 18.76 46.22
CA TRP A 181 17.58 17.59 46.78
C TRP A 181 18.29 17.95 48.09
N PRO A 182 17.75 17.62 49.29
CA PRO A 182 18.58 17.55 50.48
C PRO A 182 19.62 16.47 50.24
N GLY A 183 20.90 16.87 50.26
CA GLY A 183 22.03 16.00 49.98
C GLY A 183 21.96 14.65 50.69
N ILE A 184 22.25 13.60 49.91
CA ILE A 184 22.76 12.33 50.43
C ILE A 184 24.18 12.58 50.98
#